data_AF-A0AAQ0QDN1-F1
#
_entry.id   AF-A0AAQ0QDN1-F1
#
_cell.length_a   1.000
_cell.length_b   1.000
_cell.length_c   1.000
_cell.angle_alpha   90.00
_cell.angle_beta   90.00
_cell.angle_gamma   90.00
#
_symmetry.space_group_name_H-M   'P 1'
#
loop_
_entity.id
_entity.type
_entity.pdbx_description
1 polymer ?
#
loop_
_entity_poly.entity_id
_entity_poly.type
_entity_poly.pdbx_seq_one_letter_code
_entity_poly.pdbx_strand_id
1 'polypeptide(L)' 'MDNQVATIILQQIGGRRFVAMTGSHDFINLGNGLRMSLSRNKTSANRLEIIYDEGADLYDLRFYRQSM' A
#
# COMPACT_ATOMS: atom_id res chain seq x y z
N MET A 1 13.11 12.79 -9.72
CA MET A 1 12.49 11.57 -10.28
C MET A 1 11.34 11.24 -9.36
N ASP A 2 10.15 11.54 -9.83
CA ASP A 2 9.03 11.98 -9.00
C ASP A 2 8.49 10.91 -8.05
N ASN A 3 8.23 11.34 -6.79
CA ASN A 3 7.50 10.65 -5.73
C ASN A 3 6.01 10.36 -6.08
N GLN A 4 5.70 10.20 -7.36
CA GLN A 4 4.35 10.08 -7.90
C GLN A 4 3.84 8.64 -7.86
N VAL A 5 4.68 7.62 -7.98
CA VAL A 5 4.23 6.20 -8.04
C VAL A 5 3.37 5.83 -6.83
N ALA A 6 3.83 6.12 -5.62
CA ALA A 6 3.04 5.87 -4.40
C ALA A 6 1.70 6.62 -4.38
N THR A 7 1.68 7.85 -4.89
CA THR A 7 0.46 8.67 -4.98
C THR A 7 -0.50 8.10 -6.04
N ILE A 8 0.03 7.68 -7.19
CA ILE A 8 -0.72 7.06 -8.29
C ILE A 8 -1.34 5.74 -7.81
N ILE A 9 -0.55 4.87 -7.16
CA ILE A 9 -1.04 3.62 -6.56
C ILE A 9 -2.20 3.92 -5.62
N LEU A 10 -2.03 4.87 -4.70
CA LEU A 10 -3.08 5.23 -3.75
C LEU A 10 -4.34 5.71 -4.46
N GLN A 11 -4.23 6.55 -5.49
CA GLN A 11 -5.39 7.01 -6.26
C GLN A 11 -6.07 5.87 -7.03
N GLN A 12 -5.31 5.00 -7.66
CA GLN A 12 -5.83 3.86 -8.44
C GLN A 12 -6.64 2.88 -7.60
N ILE A 13 -6.22 2.62 -6.35
CA ILE A 13 -6.96 1.75 -5.43
C ILE A 13 -8.16 2.44 -4.75
N GLY A 14 -8.43 3.70 -5.08
CA GLY A 14 -9.60 4.46 -4.61
C GLY A 14 -9.28 5.67 -3.72
N GLY A 15 -8.01 6.00 -3.53
CA GLY A 15 -7.56 7.21 -2.86
C GLY A 15 -8.15 7.36 -1.45
N ARG A 16 -8.72 8.53 -1.18
CA ARG A 16 -9.37 8.81 0.12
C ARG A 16 -10.51 7.85 0.47
N ARG A 17 -11.24 7.33 -0.52
CA ARG A 17 -12.33 6.36 -0.27
C ARG A 17 -11.77 5.02 0.21
N PHE A 18 -10.65 4.58 -0.36
CA PHE A 18 -9.95 3.38 0.11
C PHE A 18 -9.51 3.52 1.58
N VAL A 19 -8.91 4.67 1.92
CA VAL A 19 -8.52 4.98 3.31
C VAL A 19 -9.72 4.91 4.25
N ALA A 20 -10.83 5.54 3.88
CA ALA A 20 -12.05 5.54 4.68
C ALA A 20 -12.68 4.14 4.84
N MET A 21 -12.68 3.30 3.79
CA MET A 21 -13.26 1.96 3.82
C MET A 21 -12.42 0.95 4.58
N THR A 22 -11.09 1.06 4.50
CA THR A 22 -10.17 0.06 5.09
C THR A 22 -9.66 0.47 6.46
N GLY A 23 -9.71 1.77 6.80
CA GLY A 23 -9.05 2.30 7.99
C GLY A 23 -7.53 2.17 7.95
N SER A 24 -6.93 2.00 6.77
CA SER A 24 -5.47 1.94 6.61
C SER A 24 -4.84 3.29 6.91
N HIS A 25 -3.64 3.31 7.49
CA HIS A 25 -2.95 4.53 7.91
C HIS A 25 -1.43 4.41 7.72
N ASP A 26 -0.66 5.45 8.09
CA ASP A 26 0.82 5.50 7.96
C ASP A 26 1.33 5.13 6.56
N PHE A 27 0.85 5.85 5.55
CA PHE A 27 1.27 5.66 4.17
C PHE A 27 2.71 6.12 3.98
N ILE A 28 3.56 5.23 3.48
CA ILE A 28 4.99 5.46 3.26
C ILE A 28 5.31 5.18 1.80
N ASN A 29 5.95 6.16 1.15
CA ASN A 29 6.45 6.01 -0.21
C ASN A 29 7.76 5.20 -0.18
N LEU A 30 7.80 4.11 -0.96
CA LEU A 30 8.95 3.22 -1.07
C LEU A 30 9.85 3.53 -2.29
N GLY A 31 9.51 4.58 -3.06
CA GLY A 31 10.15 4.90 -4.35
C GLY A 31 9.33 4.34 -5.51
N ASN A 32 9.33 3.02 -5.67
CA ASN A 32 8.54 2.30 -6.69
C ASN A 32 7.25 1.69 -6.12
N GLY A 33 6.79 2.13 -4.95
CA GLY A 33 5.68 1.48 -4.27
C GLY A 33 5.12 2.25 -3.08
N LEU A 34 4.08 1.68 -2.50
CA LEU A 34 3.34 2.23 -1.36
C LEU A 34 3.25 1.19 -0.24
N ARG A 35 3.62 1.59 0.98
CA ARG A 35 3.37 0.82 2.20
C ARG A 35 2.33 1.49 3.07
N MET A 36 1.53 0.72 3.79
CA MET A 36 0.59 1.22 4.79
C MET A 36 0.46 0.29 6.00
N SER A 37 0.05 0.84 7.13
CA SER A 37 -0.52 0.11 8.27
C SER A 37 -1.93 -0.36 7.94
N LEU A 38 -2.24 -1.61 8.25
CA LEU A 38 -3.59 -2.17 8.15
C LEU A 38 -4.30 -2.11 9.49
N SER A 39 -5.59 -1.77 9.47
CA SER A 39 -6.49 -1.93 10.61
C SER A 39 -6.71 -3.41 10.95
N ARG A 40 -7.30 -3.68 12.11
CA ARG A 40 -7.56 -5.06 12.58
C ARG A 40 -8.36 -5.85 11.53
N ASN A 41 -7.80 -6.97 11.08
CA ASN A 41 -8.40 -7.87 10.10
C ASN A 41 -8.26 -9.33 10.51
N LYS A 42 -8.92 -10.23 9.77
CA LYS A 42 -8.98 -11.68 10.07
C LYS A 42 -7.62 -12.38 10.04
N THR A 43 -6.69 -11.91 9.21
CA THR A 43 -5.39 -12.56 8.99
C THR A 43 -4.30 -12.11 9.96
N SER A 44 -4.60 -11.13 10.82
CA SER A 44 -3.64 -10.48 11.72
C SER A 44 -2.48 -9.73 11.05
N ALA A 45 -2.49 -9.62 9.71
CA ALA A 45 -1.56 -8.75 8.99
C ALA A 45 -1.76 -7.31 9.46
N ASN A 46 -0.68 -6.57 9.66
CA ASN A 46 -0.72 -5.16 10.05
C ASN A 46 0.03 -4.27 9.06
N ARG A 47 0.61 -4.87 8.02
CA ARG A 47 1.30 -4.20 6.92
C ARG A 47 0.79 -4.71 5.58
N LEU A 48 0.64 -3.77 4.66
CA LEU A 48 0.50 -4.00 3.23
C LEU A 48 1.58 -3.21 2.50
N GLU A 49 2.32 -3.88 1.63
CA GLU A 49 3.20 -3.28 0.64
C GLU A 49 2.66 -3.55 -0.76
N ILE A 50 2.65 -2.51 -1.58
CA ILE A 50 2.28 -2.55 -2.99
C ILE A 50 3.49 -2.05 -3.77
N ILE A 51 4.14 -2.93 -4.53
CA ILE A 51 5.34 -2.60 -5.30
C ILE A 51 4.98 -2.65 -6.79
N TYR A 52 5.37 -1.63 -7.53
CA TYR A 52 5.21 -1.59 -8.98
C TYR A 52 6.35 -2.37 -9.66
N ASP A 53 5.99 -3.35 -10.47
CA ASP A 53 6.89 -4.10 -11.35
C ASP A 53 6.83 -3.48 -12.75
N GLU A 54 7.82 -2.65 -13.07
CA GLU A 54 7.98 -1.98 -14.37
C GLU A 54 8.16 -2.97 -15.54
N GLY A 55 8.67 -4.18 -15.28
CA GLY A 55 8.92 -5.17 -16.33
C GLY A 55 7.66 -5.88 -16.80
N ALA A 56 6.68 -6.05 -15.90
CA ALA A 56 5.42 -6.73 -16.17
C ALA A 56 4.21 -5.78 -16.28
N ASP A 57 4.38 -4.50 -15.94
CA ASP A 57 3.27 -3.53 -15.77
C ASP A 57 2.21 -4.04 -14.79
N LEU A 58 2.67 -4.57 -13.66
CA LEU A 58 1.84 -5.16 -12.61
C LEU A 58 2.20 -4.63 -11.22
N TYR A 59 1.38 -4.98 -10.24
CA TYR A 59 1.64 -4.72 -8.82
C TYR A 59 1.82 -5.99 -8.02
N ASP A 60 2.91 -6.07 -7.27
CA ASP A 60 3.12 -7.08 -6.24
C ASP A 60 2.53 -6.61 -4.91
N LEU A 61 1.62 -7.43 -4.37
CA LEU A 61 0.93 -7.16 -3.11
C LEU A 61 1.44 -8.09 -2.01
N ARG A 62 2.01 -7.52 -0.95
CA ARG A 62 2.52 -8.29 0.19
C ARG A 62 1.81 -7.90 1.48
N PHE A 63 1.07 -8.85 2.04
CA PHE A 63 0.46 -8.77 3.36
C PHE A 63 1.33 -9.49 4.37
N TYR A 64 1.67 -8.82 5.47
CA TYR A 64 2.45 -9.45 6.52
C TYR A 64 2.15 -8.85 7.89
N ARG A 65 2.55 -9.59 8.92
CA ARG A 65 2.54 -9.12 10.30
C ARG A 65 3.96 -8.72 10.68
N GLN A 66 4.15 -7.45 10.99
CA GLN A 66 5.37 -6.94 11.61
C GLN A 66 5.11 -6.77 13.10
N SER A 67 5.72 -7.61 13.92
CA SER A 67 5.83 -7.33 15.35
C SER A 67 6.92 -6.27 15.56
N MET A 68 6.74 -5.39 16.54
CA MET A 68 7.87 -4.62 17.10
C MET A 68 8.87 -5.56 17.75
#